data_AF-J3LSI4-F1
#
_entry.id   AF-J3LSI4-F1
#
_cell.length_a   1.000
_cell.length_b   1.000
_cell.length_c   1.000
_cell.angle_alpha   90.00
_cell.angle_beta   90.00
_cell.angle_gamma   90.00
#
_symmetry.space_group_name_H-M   'P 1'
#
loop_
_entity.id
_entity.type
_entity.pdbx_description
1 polymer ?
#
loop_
_entity_poly.entity_id
_entity_poly.type
_entity_poly.pdbx_seq_one_letter_code
_entity_poly.pdbx_strand_id
1 'polypeptide(L)'
;MAQPSGKPVDTVRRPCTAASASRRSAAKNLQPLATLPRKNGITRRGLLTLLASTAAIPEASESRKALLQEYLNKSKENKEKNDKERLDDYYKRNYKDYFGLIEGPARQKTEEELTESEKRILEWLDKNK
;
A
#
# COMPACT_ATOMS: atom_id res chain seq x y z
N MET A 1 23.71 59.61 29.19
CA MET A 1 22.48 58.78 29.24
C MET A 1 21.32 59.74 29.44
N ALA A 2 20.24 59.83 28.68
CA ALA A 2 19.80 59.31 27.40
C ALA A 2 18.71 60.28 26.90
N GLN A 3 18.38 60.16 25.62
CA GLN A 3 17.58 61.06 24.77
C GLN A 3 16.15 61.42 25.24
N PRO A 4 15.59 62.54 24.73
CA PRO A 4 14.28 63.08 25.08
C PRO A 4 13.12 62.55 24.20
N SER A 5 11.92 62.93 24.66
CA SER A 5 10.59 62.69 24.14
C SER A 5 10.33 63.03 22.67
N GLY A 6 9.48 62.23 22.02
CA GLY A 6 8.73 62.62 20.83
C GLY A 6 7.90 61.47 20.26
N LYS A 7 6.56 61.51 20.43
CA LYS A 7 5.63 60.92 19.45
C LYS A 7 5.29 62.06 18.48
N PRO A 8 5.10 61.81 17.18
CA PRO A 8 3.72 61.61 16.72
C PRO A 8 3.54 60.81 15.41
N VAL A 9 2.25 60.66 15.08
CA VAL A 9 1.58 60.48 13.77
C VAL A 9 1.59 59.14 13.03
N ASP A 10 0.34 58.66 12.93
CA ASP A 10 -0.25 57.72 11.99
C ASP A 10 0.02 58.03 10.52
N THR A 11 0.08 56.97 9.70
CA THR A 11 -0.37 57.03 8.30
C THR A 11 -1.03 55.72 7.89
N VAL A 12 -2.37 55.76 7.86
CA VAL A 12 -3.23 55.36 6.73
C VAL A 12 -2.80 54.10 5.94
N ARG A 13 -3.54 52.99 6.09
CA ARG A 13 -4.44 52.49 5.03
C ARG A 13 -5.38 51.40 5.55
N ARG A 14 -6.66 51.62 5.25
CA ARG A 14 -7.88 50.88 5.61
C ARG A 14 -8.07 49.61 4.73
N PRO A 15 -9.16 48.82 4.91
CA PRO A 15 -9.15 47.39 5.15
C PRO A 15 -9.45 46.54 3.90
N CYS A 16 -9.11 45.26 3.93
CA CYS A 16 -9.75 44.25 3.08
C CYS A 16 -10.14 43.05 3.93
N THR A 17 -11.44 42.95 4.17
CA THR A 17 -12.14 41.75 4.62
C THR A 17 -11.86 40.59 3.66
N ALA A 18 -11.18 39.55 4.13
CA ALA A 18 -11.23 38.24 3.47
C ALA A 18 -12.28 37.39 4.19
N ALA A 19 -13.47 37.38 3.61
CA ALA A 19 -14.47 36.37 3.90
C ALA A 19 -13.89 34.99 3.58
N SER A 20 -13.73 34.13 4.58
CA SER A 20 -13.70 32.68 4.36
C SER A 20 -15.01 32.11 4.87
N ALA A 21 -15.99 32.14 3.96
CA ALA A 21 -17.25 31.47 4.09
C ALA A 21 -17.02 29.96 4.31
N SER A 22 -17.69 29.43 5.35
CA SER A 22 -18.45 28.18 5.33
C SER A 22 -17.94 27.10 4.36
N ARG A 23 -17.01 26.25 4.80
CA ARG A 23 -16.99 24.86 4.31
C ARG A 23 -17.82 24.01 5.25
N ARG A 24 -19.13 24.04 5.01
CA ARG A 24 -20.07 23.09 5.59
C ARG A 24 -19.63 21.68 5.18
N SER A 25 -19.59 20.83 6.19
CA SER A 25 -19.50 19.38 6.11
C SER A 25 -20.28 18.80 4.92
N ALA A 26 -19.58 18.07 4.06
CA ALA A 26 -20.16 17.15 3.09
C ALA A 26 -19.56 15.75 3.31
N ALA A 27 -19.63 15.26 4.55
CA ALA A 27 -19.55 13.84 4.85
C ALA A 27 -20.86 13.16 4.43
N LYS A 28 -21.12 13.10 3.12
CA LYS A 28 -22.26 12.39 2.54
C LYS A 28 -21.87 11.89 1.16
N ASN A 29 -21.04 10.85 1.10
CA ASN A 29 -20.99 9.89 -0.02
C ASN A 29 -20.01 8.73 0.25
N LEU A 30 -19.81 8.34 1.52
CA LEU A 30 -19.32 6.99 1.81
C LEU A 30 -20.54 6.06 1.81
N GLN A 31 -20.93 5.61 0.61
CA GLN A 31 -21.77 4.44 0.50
C GLN A 31 -21.03 3.27 1.16
N PRO A 32 -21.66 2.52 2.08
CA PRO A 32 -21.06 1.32 2.63
C PRO A 32 -21.11 0.23 1.56
N LEU A 33 -20.05 0.10 0.76
CA LEU A 33 -19.89 -1.08 -0.10
C LEU A 33 -19.39 -2.26 0.74
N ALA A 34 -20.25 -2.70 1.66
CA ALA A 34 -20.11 -3.94 2.39
C ALA A 34 -21.46 -4.67 2.33
N THR A 35 -21.89 -5.00 1.12
CA THR A 35 -22.92 -6.03 0.92
C THR A 35 -22.40 -7.04 -0.08
N LEU A 36 -21.36 -7.78 0.32
CA LEU A 36 -21.14 -9.10 -0.26
C LEU A 36 -22.24 -10.03 0.29
N PRO A 37 -22.97 -10.77 -0.54
CA PRO A 37 -23.83 -11.83 -0.03
C PRO A 37 -22.94 -12.81 0.74
N ARG A 38 -23.13 -12.85 2.05
CA ARG A 38 -22.58 -13.85 2.97
C ARG A 38 -23.15 -15.22 2.58
N LYS A 39 -22.66 -15.80 1.49
CA LYS A 39 -22.72 -17.23 1.25
C LYS A 39 -21.47 -17.82 1.88
N ASN A 40 -21.70 -18.58 2.94
CA ASN A 40 -20.76 -19.34 3.76
C ASN A 40 -20.20 -18.53 4.94
N GLY A 41 -20.96 -18.58 6.05
CA GLY A 41 -20.61 -17.98 7.34
C GLY A 41 -19.46 -18.67 8.06
N ILE A 42 -18.28 -18.74 7.44
CA ILE A 42 -17.06 -19.20 8.08
C ILE A 42 -16.47 -18.01 8.83
N THR A 43 -16.86 -17.85 10.09
CA THR A 43 -16.22 -16.90 11.00
C THR A 43 -14.76 -17.33 11.26
N ARG A 44 -13.88 -16.45 11.77
CA ARG A 44 -12.51 -16.84 12.18
C ARG A 44 -12.49 -18.06 13.12
N ARG A 45 -13.54 -18.24 13.92
CA ARG A 45 -13.77 -19.43 14.75
C ARG A 45 -14.14 -20.66 13.93
N GLY A 46 -14.94 -20.49 12.87
CA GLY A 46 -15.25 -21.52 11.88
C GLY A 46 -14.03 -22.10 11.16
N LEU A 47 -13.04 -21.25 10.86
CA LEU A 47 -11.77 -21.69 10.27
C LEU A 47 -10.94 -22.52 11.26
N LEU A 48 -10.89 -22.13 12.54
CA LEU A 48 -10.21 -22.87 13.60
C LEU A 48 -10.86 -24.24 13.85
N THR A 49 -12.19 -24.34 13.83
CA THR A 49 -12.89 -25.63 13.92
C THR A 49 -12.66 -26.52 12.70
N LEU A 50 -12.53 -25.95 11.51
CA LEU A 50 -12.19 -26.71 10.30
C LEU A 50 -10.75 -27.24 10.38
N LEU A 51 -9.82 -26.44 10.90
CA LEU A 51 -8.42 -26.84 11.11
C LEU A 51 -8.27 -27.90 12.22
N ALA A 52 -9.06 -27.81 13.29
CA ALA A 52 -9.07 -28.80 14.38
C ALA A 52 -9.67 -30.15 13.96
N SER A 53 -10.46 -30.19 12.86
CA SER A 53 -11.12 -31.40 12.37
C SER A 53 -10.19 -32.35 11.60
N THR A 54 -8.91 -32.00 11.41
CA THR A 54 -7.93 -32.88 10.74
C THR A 54 -7.20 -33.82 11.71
N ALA A 55 -7.51 -33.79 13.00
CA ALA A 55 -6.86 -34.65 13.99
C ALA A 55 -7.34 -36.13 13.93
N ALA A 56 -8.40 -36.41 13.19
CA ALA A 56 -8.91 -37.76 12.94
C ALA A 56 -9.01 -38.02 11.43
N ILE A 57 -7.88 -37.95 10.72
CA ILE A 57 -7.81 -38.44 9.34
C ILE A 57 -7.83 -39.97 9.42
N PRO A 58 -8.87 -40.66 8.91
CA PRO A 58 -8.81 -42.12 8.77
C PRO A 58 -7.61 -42.45 7.90
N GLU A 59 -6.80 -43.43 8.33
CA GLU A 59 -5.63 -43.98 7.62
C GLU A 59 -5.78 -43.76 6.11
N ALA A 60 -4.98 -42.81 5.59
CA ALA A 60 -5.11 -42.39 4.21
C ALA A 60 -4.90 -43.62 3.33
N SER A 61 -5.80 -43.87 2.39
CA SER A 61 -5.61 -44.94 1.40
C SER A 61 -4.23 -44.78 0.75
N GLU A 62 -3.54 -45.86 0.44
CA GLU A 62 -2.18 -45.81 -0.13
C GLU A 62 -2.10 -44.91 -1.37
N SER A 63 -3.20 -44.81 -2.14
CA SER A 63 -3.35 -43.85 -3.24
C SER A 63 -3.25 -42.37 -2.84
N ARG A 64 -3.82 -41.99 -1.68
CA ARG A 64 -3.74 -40.63 -1.14
C ARG A 64 -2.34 -40.36 -0.58
N LYS A 65 -1.70 -41.36 0.04
CA LYS A 65 -0.31 -41.24 0.52
C LYS A 65 0.66 -41.04 -0.65
N ALA A 66 0.51 -41.81 -1.73
CA ALA A 66 1.32 -41.67 -2.94
C ALA A 66 1.17 -40.28 -3.57
N LEU A 67 -0.06 -39.79 -3.73
CA LEU A 67 -0.32 -38.45 -4.24
C LEU A 67 0.30 -37.35 -3.36
N LEU A 68 0.21 -37.47 -2.03
CA LEU A 68 0.86 -36.53 -1.12
C LEU A 68 2.39 -36.53 -1.28
N GLN A 69 2.97 -37.70 -1.47
CA GLN A 69 4.41 -37.84 -1.70
C GLN A 69 4.86 -37.17 -3.00
N GLU A 70 4.08 -37.27 -4.08
CA GLU A 70 4.32 -36.55 -5.34
C GLU A 70 4.31 -35.02 -5.14
N TYR A 71 3.33 -34.48 -4.42
CA TYR A 71 3.28 -33.05 -4.13
C TYR A 71 4.45 -32.59 -3.25
N LEU A 72 4.86 -33.40 -2.26
CA LEU A 72 6.02 -33.10 -1.44
C LEU A 72 7.31 -33.08 -2.27
N ASN A 73 7.48 -34.03 -3.19
CA ASN A 73 8.63 -34.05 -4.10
C ASN A 73 8.63 -32.83 -5.01
N LYS A 74 7.50 -32.51 -5.64
CA LYS A 74 7.35 -31.32 -6.49
C LYS A 74 7.60 -30.01 -5.72
N SER A 75 7.21 -29.94 -4.45
CA SER A 75 7.47 -28.78 -3.59
C SER A 75 8.95 -28.65 -3.24
N LYS A 76 9.68 -29.76 -3.07
CA LYS A 76 11.12 -29.75 -2.79
C LYS A 76 11.90 -29.32 -4.04
N GLU A 77 11.57 -29.91 -5.19
CA GLU A 77 12.22 -29.61 -6.47
C GLU A 77 12.04 -28.15 -6.88
N ASN A 78 10.85 -27.57 -6.68
CA ASN A 78 10.56 -26.19 -7.07
C ASN A 78 10.83 -25.17 -5.95
N LYS A 79 11.38 -25.59 -4.81
CA LYS A 79 11.52 -24.71 -3.64
C LYS A 79 12.30 -23.45 -3.96
N GLU A 80 13.48 -23.58 -4.57
CA GLU A 80 14.36 -22.45 -4.87
C GLU A 80 13.72 -21.47 -5.86
N LYS A 81 13.03 -22.00 -6.88
CA LYS A 81 12.29 -21.18 -7.85
C LYS A 81 11.16 -20.42 -7.17
N ASN A 82 10.35 -21.11 -6.37
CA ASN A 82 9.24 -20.51 -5.65
C ASN A 82 9.72 -19.47 -4.63
N ASP A 83 10.81 -19.75 -3.90
CA ASP A 83 11.37 -18.82 -2.92
C ASP A 83 11.91 -17.56 -3.61
N LYS A 84 12.55 -17.71 -4.77
CA LYS A 84 13.00 -16.57 -5.59
C LYS A 84 11.83 -15.73 -6.09
N GLU A 85 10.79 -16.35 -6.64
CA GLU A 85 9.59 -15.65 -7.11
C GLU A 85 8.89 -14.91 -5.95
N ARG A 86 8.77 -15.55 -4.78
CA ARG A 86 8.22 -14.92 -3.58
C ARG A 86 9.02 -13.70 -3.13
N LEU A 87 10.34 -13.76 -3.19
CA LEU A 87 11.20 -12.63 -2.86
C LEU A 87 11.08 -11.51 -3.90
N ASP A 88 11.06 -11.85 -5.18
CA ASP A 88 10.91 -10.88 -6.26
C ASP A 88 9.56 -10.14 -6.17
N ASP A 89 8.47 -10.87 -5.92
CA ASP A 89 7.15 -10.28 -5.68
C ASP A 89 7.12 -9.40 -4.43
N TYR A 90 7.81 -9.82 -3.36
CA TYR A 90 7.93 -9.02 -2.14
C TYR A 90 8.67 -7.70 -2.42
N TYR A 91 9.79 -7.74 -3.14
CA TYR A 91 10.54 -6.54 -3.50
C TYR A 91 9.75 -5.65 -4.45
N LYS A 92 9.12 -6.22 -5.48
CA LYS A 92 8.24 -5.50 -6.39
C LYS A 92 7.17 -4.72 -5.65
N ARG A 93 6.42 -5.39 -4.76
CA ARG A 93 5.34 -4.73 -4.01
C ARG A 93 5.86 -3.65 -3.07
N ASN A 94 6.96 -3.89 -2.37
CA ASN A 94 7.50 -2.90 -1.43
C ASN A 94 8.08 -1.69 -2.17
N TYR A 95 8.89 -1.91 -3.21
CA TYR A 95 9.55 -0.82 -3.92
C TYR A 95 8.62 -0.07 -4.86
N LYS A 96 7.53 -0.69 -5.34
CA LYS A 96 6.54 0.00 -6.17
C LYS A 96 5.92 1.20 -5.47
N ASP A 97 5.62 1.09 -4.18
CA ASP A 97 5.03 2.21 -3.42
C ASP A 97 6.05 3.32 -3.15
N TYR A 98 7.29 2.97 -2.78
CA TYR A 98 8.36 3.94 -2.55
C TYR A 98 8.73 4.69 -3.83
N PHE A 99 8.87 3.97 -4.93
CA PHE A 99 9.22 4.57 -6.22
C PHE A 99 8.04 5.29 -6.85
N GLY A 100 6.79 4.84 -6.63
CA GLY A 100 5.59 5.55 -7.06
C GLY A 100 5.46 6.95 -6.45
N LEU A 101 5.93 7.15 -5.22
CA LEU A 101 5.99 8.49 -4.61
C LEU A 101 6.98 9.41 -5.36
N ILE A 102 8.09 8.85 -5.83
CA ILE A 102 9.14 9.56 -6.57
C ILE A 102 8.74 9.75 -8.04
N GLU A 103 7.90 8.86 -8.59
CA GLU A 103 7.45 8.89 -9.98
C GLU A 103 6.79 10.22 -10.37
N GLY A 104 5.91 10.75 -9.52
CA GLY A 104 5.21 12.01 -9.78
C GLY A 104 6.16 13.19 -9.98
N PRO A 105 7.02 13.52 -8.99
CA PRO A 105 8.03 14.56 -9.14
C PRO A 105 9.06 14.27 -10.25
N ALA A 106 9.51 13.03 -10.40
CA ALA A 106 10.53 12.67 -11.39
C ALA A 106 10.03 12.77 -12.84
N ARG A 107 8.76 12.42 -13.11
CA ARG A 107 8.17 12.56 -14.46
C ARG A 107 7.84 14.01 -14.85
N GLN A 108 7.80 14.94 -13.90
CA GLN A 108 7.58 16.37 -14.18
C GLN A 108 8.88 17.10 -14.53
N LYS A 109 10.03 16.53 -14.18
CA LYS A 109 11.34 17.08 -14.50
C LYS A 109 11.69 16.84 -15.97
N THR A 110 12.45 17.76 -16.54
CA THR A 110 13.03 17.62 -17.88
C THR A 110 14.14 16.56 -17.89
N GLU A 111 14.40 15.89 -19.02
CA GLU A 111 15.39 14.79 -19.11
C GLU A 111 16.82 15.18 -18.67
N GLU A 112 17.15 16.46 -18.76
CA GLU A 112 18.43 17.06 -18.35
C GLU A 112 18.53 17.26 -16.82
N GLU A 113 17.40 17.37 -16.12
CA GLU A 113 17.32 17.59 -14.66
C GLU A 113 17.14 16.28 -13.87
N LEU A 114 16.89 15.18 -14.58
CA LEU A 114 16.74 13.84 -14.02
C LEU A 114 18.10 13.28 -13.60
N THR A 115 18.25 13.00 -12.31
CA THR A 115 19.44 12.30 -11.79
C THR A 115 19.49 10.86 -12.30
N GLU A 116 20.69 10.28 -12.40
CA GLU A 116 20.86 8.89 -12.85
C GLU A 116 20.02 7.90 -12.04
N SER A 117 19.87 8.14 -10.73
CA SER A 117 19.02 7.35 -9.85
C SER A 117 17.54 7.44 -10.22
N GLU A 118 17.03 8.64 -10.53
CA GLU A 118 15.64 8.82 -10.94
C GLU A 118 15.36 8.17 -12.29
N LYS A 119 16.29 8.24 -13.24
CA LYS A 119 16.19 7.52 -14.53
C LYS A 119 16.07 6.01 -14.31
N ARG A 120 16.95 5.43 -13.47
CA ARG A 120 16.91 4.00 -13.12
C ARG A 120 15.61 3.61 -12.40
N ILE A 121 15.08 4.49 -11.54
CA ILE A 121 13.80 4.26 -10.84
C ILE A 121 12.63 4.26 -11.83
N LEU A 122 12.58 5.22 -12.77
CA LEU A 122 11.53 5.28 -13.79
C LEU A 122 11.58 4.05 -14.71
N GLU A 123 12.77 3.64 -15.15
CA GLU A 123 12.93 2.41 -15.92
C GLU A 123 12.47 1.17 -15.15
N TRP A 124 12.78 1.09 -13.85
CA TRP A 124 12.34 -0.02 -13.02
C TRP A 124 10.82 -0.02 -12.86
N LEU A 125 10.20 1.14 -12.65
CA LEU A 125 8.74 1.26 -12.56
C LEU A 125 8.05 0.85 -13.87
N ASP A 126 8.59 1.26 -15.01
CA ASP A 126 8.02 0.90 -16.31
C ASP A 126 8.20 -0.60 -16.63
N LYS A 127 9.30 -1.22 -16.18
CA LYS A 127 9.53 -2.68 -16.28
C LYS A 127 8.66 -3.50 -15.31
N ASN A 128 8.19 -2.92 -14.20
CA ASN A 128 7.47 -3.62 -13.12
C ASN A 128 6.04 -3.09 -12.88
N LYS A 129 5.44 -2.46 -13.90
CA LYS A 129 4.11 -1.84 -13.82
C LYS A 129 2.98 -2.86 -13.71
#